data_AF-A0A2T9KA47-F1
#
_entry.id   AF-A0A2T9KA47-F1
#
_cell.length_a   1.000
_cell.length_b   1.000
_cell.length_c   1.000
_cell.angle_alpha   90.00
_cell.angle_beta   90.00
_cell.angle_gamma   90.00
#
_symmetry.space_group_name_H-M   'P 1'
#
loop_
_entity.id
_entity.type
_entity.pdbx_description
1 polymer ?
#
loop_
_entity_poly.entity_id
_entity_poly.type
_entity_poly.pdbx_seq_one_letter_code
_entity_poly.pdbx_strand_id
1 'polypeptide(L)'
;MLPHPQRNLQVVILSENLQRLADRLLPDRNAARFLVHETLIAAFAAPSDARPMAARGRDLRRSLIARLRAGRGPSLRPSHQARR
;
A
#
# COMPACT_ATOMS: atom_id res chain seq x y z
N MET A 1 -8.06 -7.33 -23.05
CA MET A 1 -6.93 -7.50 -22.10
C MET A 1 -5.85 -6.51 -22.50
N LEU A 2 -5.42 -5.60 -21.62
CA LEU A 2 -4.37 -4.64 -21.93
C LEU A 2 -3.03 -5.39 -22.12
N PRO A 3 -2.21 -5.05 -23.14
CA PRO A 3 -0.90 -5.66 -23.33
C PRO A 3 -0.03 -5.48 -22.09
N HIS A 4 0.67 -6.56 -21.70
CA HIS A 4 1.57 -6.65 -20.54
C HIS A 4 2.46 -5.41 -20.27
N PRO A 5 3.09 -4.74 -21.26
CA PRO A 5 3.87 -3.53 -21.00
C PRO A 5 3.06 -2.35 -20.44
N GLN A 6 1.80 -2.18 -20.86
CA GLN A 6 0.92 -1.11 -20.36
C GLN A 6 0.49 -1.38 -18.92
N ARG A 7 0.33 -2.66 -18.54
CA ARG A 7 0.03 -3.05 -17.17
C ARG A 7 1.19 -2.71 -16.24
N ASN A 8 2.42 -3.02 -16.63
CA ASN A 8 3.61 -2.73 -15.81
C ASN A 8 3.80 -1.22 -15.61
N LEU A 9 3.63 -0.43 -16.67
CA LEU A 9 3.72 1.03 -16.58
C LEU A 9 2.66 1.61 -15.64
N GLN A 10 1.44 1.08 -15.67
CA GLN A 10 0.38 1.49 -14.74
C GLN A 10 0.72 1.12 -13.28
N VAL A 11 1.33 -0.04 -13.02
CA VAL A 11 1.78 -0.40 -11.67
C VAL A 11 2.87 0.55 -11.16
N VAL A 12 3.83 0.93 -12.01
CA VAL A 12 4.88 1.90 -11.66
C VAL A 12 4.26 3.25 -11.30
N ILE A 13 3.39 3.79 -12.17
CA ILE A 13 2.70 5.07 -11.93
C ILE A 13 1.88 5.02 -10.63
N LEU A 14 1.22 3.89 -10.36
CA LEU A 14 0.38 3.72 -9.18
C LEU A 14 1.25 3.64 -7.91
N SER A 15 2.39 2.94 -7.97
CA SER A 15 3.37 2.87 -6.89
C SER A 15 3.94 4.26 -6.56
N GLU A 16 4.34 5.04 -7.56
CA GLU A 16 4.86 6.40 -7.35
C GLU A 16 3.80 7.32 -6.71
N ASN A 17 2.56 7.23 -7.18
CA ASN A 17 1.45 8.01 -6.63
C ASN A 17 1.14 7.63 -5.17
N LEU A 18 1.24 6.35 -4.81
CA LEU A 18 1.08 5.90 -3.43
C LEU A 18 2.27 6.35 -2.55
N GLN A 19 3.49 6.29 -3.07
CA GLN A 19 4.67 6.76 -2.35
C GLN A 19 4.58 8.25 -2.04
N ARG A 20 4.24 9.10 -3.03
CA ARG A 20 4.04 10.55 -2.80
C ARG A 20 2.93 10.83 -1.78
N LEU A 21 1.89 10.00 -1.74
CA LEU A 21 0.83 10.13 -0.73
C LEU A 21 1.32 9.72 0.66
N ALA A 22 2.05 8.61 0.77
CA ALA A 22 2.61 8.12 2.02
C ALA A 22 3.65 9.11 2.59
N ASP A 23 4.54 9.64 1.76
CA ASP A 23 5.56 10.63 2.14
C ASP A 23 4.93 11.93 2.70
N ARG A 24 3.70 12.28 2.28
CA ARG A 24 2.97 13.44 2.83
C ARG A 24 2.30 13.15 4.17
N LEU A 25 2.03 11.88 4.47
CA LEU A 25 1.25 11.45 5.62
C LEU A 25 2.11 10.87 6.75
N LEU A 26 3.32 10.42 6.43
CA LEU A 26 4.28 9.83 7.34
C LEU A 26 5.58 10.66 7.33
N PRO A 27 6.10 11.07 8.50
CA PRO A 27 7.38 11.75 8.59
C PRO A 27 8.56 10.80 8.36
N ASP A 28 8.39 9.50 8.62
CA ASP A 28 9.40 8.48 8.35
C ASP A 28 9.24 7.88 6.94
N ARG A 29 10.27 8.09 6.12
CA ARG A 29 10.36 7.60 4.75
C ARG A 29 10.41 6.07 4.67
N ASN A 30 11.00 5.39 5.66
CA ASN A 30 11.05 3.94 5.69
C ASN A 30 9.67 3.36 6.02
N ALA A 31 8.98 3.90 7.02
CA ALA A 31 7.59 3.55 7.30
C ALA A 31 6.67 3.80 6.09
N ALA A 32 6.85 4.92 5.39
CA ALA A 32 6.10 5.24 4.18
C ALA A 32 6.29 4.18 3.09
N ARG A 33 7.55 3.81 2.83
CA ARG A 33 7.89 2.80 1.82
C ARG A 33 7.36 1.41 2.18
N PHE A 34 7.49 1.01 3.46
CA PHE A 34 6.98 -0.28 3.94
C PHE A 34 5.46 -0.39 3.73
N LEU A 35 4.73 0.66 4.13
CA LEU A 35 3.28 0.72 4.00
C LEU A 35 2.81 0.65 2.54
N VAL A 36 3.52 1.32 1.62
CA VAL A 36 3.24 1.26 0.18
C VAL A 36 3.46 -0.16 -0.35
N HIS A 37 4.56 -0.82 0.02
CA HIS A 37 4.83 -2.19 -0.39
C HIS A 37 3.77 -3.17 0.14
N GLU A 38 3.42 -3.12 1.42
CA GLU A 38 2.35 -3.94 1.98
C GLU A 38 1.02 -3.73 1.24
N THR A 39 0.71 -2.48 0.91
CA THR A 39 -0.52 -2.12 0.21
C THR A 39 -0.55 -2.69 -1.21
N LEU A 40 0.57 -2.63 -1.94
CA LEU A 40 0.70 -3.24 -3.27
C LEU A 40 0.62 -4.76 -3.20
N ILE A 41 1.36 -5.40 -2.28
CA ILE A 41 1.35 -6.86 -2.10
C ILE A 41 -0.08 -7.34 -1.83
N ALA A 42 -0.79 -6.72 -0.87
CA ALA A 42 -2.17 -7.09 -0.56
C ALA A 42 -3.11 -6.94 -1.77
N ALA A 43 -2.89 -5.93 -2.60
CA ALA A 43 -3.69 -5.68 -3.79
C ALA A 43 -3.49 -6.71 -4.89
N PHE A 44 -2.26 -7.20 -5.06
CA PHE A 44 -1.89 -8.15 -6.10
C PHE A 44 -1.95 -9.61 -5.64
N ALA A 45 -1.96 -9.87 -4.34
CA ALA A 45 -2.18 -11.19 -3.75
C ALA A 45 -3.63 -11.67 -3.91
N ALA A 46 -4.60 -10.75 -3.99
CA ALA A 46 -5.97 -11.10 -4.33
C ALA A 46 -6.07 -11.44 -5.83
N PRO A 47 -6.79 -12.53 -6.22
CA PRO A 47 -6.99 -12.88 -7.61
C PRO A 47 -7.55 -11.65 -8.33
N SER A 48 -6.94 -11.31 -9.46
CA SER A 48 -7.17 -10.06 -10.16
C SER A 48 -8.60 -9.99 -10.66
N ASP A 49 -9.49 -9.49 -9.82
CA ASP A 49 -10.83 -9.08 -10.20
C ASP A 49 -10.69 -8.21 -11.45
N ALA A 50 -11.53 -8.46 -12.46
CA ALA A 50 -11.48 -7.83 -13.78
C ALA A 50 -11.83 -6.33 -13.75
N ARG A 51 -11.61 -5.67 -12.61
CA ARG A 51 -11.88 -4.26 -12.38
C ARG A 51 -10.85 -3.39 -13.10
N PRO A 52 -11.30 -2.28 -13.70
CA PRO A 52 -10.41 -1.33 -14.36
C PRO A 52 -9.38 -0.76 -13.36
N MET A 53 -8.12 -0.60 -13.81
CA MET A 53 -7.01 -0.15 -12.96
C MET A 53 -7.23 1.20 -12.28
N ALA A 54 -8.03 2.09 -12.87
CA ALA A 54 -8.45 3.34 -12.23
C ALA A 54 -9.29 3.12 -10.95
N ALA A 55 -10.15 2.10 -10.93
CA ALA A 55 -10.88 1.70 -9.72
C ALA A 55 -9.91 1.12 -8.68
N ARG A 56 -8.95 0.30 -9.13
CA ARG A 56 -7.88 -0.27 -8.28
C ARG A 56 -7.04 0.81 -7.61
N GLY A 57 -6.70 1.89 -8.31
CA GLY A 57 -5.96 3.02 -7.73
C GLY A 57 -6.71 3.74 -6.60
N ARG A 58 -8.02 3.90 -6.72
CA ARG A 58 -8.87 4.47 -5.65
C ARG A 58 -8.94 3.55 -4.45
N ASP A 59 -9.15 2.25 -4.67
CA ASP A 59 -9.20 1.26 -3.59
C ASP A 59 -7.87 1.15 -2.86
N LEU A 60 -6.75 1.29 -3.58
CA LEU A 60 -5.41 1.29 -2.99
C LEU A 60 -5.15 2.51 -2.12
N ARG A 61 -5.51 3.71 -2.59
CA ARG A 61 -5.44 4.92 -1.76
C ARG A 61 -6.31 4.79 -0.51
N ARG A 62 -7.54 4.28 -0.65
CA ARG A 62 -8.46 4.06 0.48
C ARG A 62 -7.88 3.07 1.49
N SER A 63 -7.29 1.98 1.01
CA SER A 63 -6.65 0.96 1.83
C SER A 63 -5.41 1.50 2.55
N LEU A 64 -4.58 2.30 1.87
CA LEU A 64 -3.42 2.97 2.46
C LEU A 64 -3.86 3.90 3.60
N ILE A 65 -4.89 4.73 3.36
CA ILE A 65 -5.44 5.65 4.36
C ILE A 65 -6.06 4.88 5.54
N ALA A 66 -6.78 3.79 5.27
CA ALA A 66 -7.34 2.94 6.32
C ALA A 66 -6.23 2.33 7.19
N ARG A 67 -5.15 1.83 6.58
CA ARG A 67 -3.97 1.33 7.31
C ARG A 67 -3.26 2.43 8.09
N LEU A 68 -3.12 3.64 7.55
CA LEU A 68 -2.57 4.79 8.28
C LEU A 68 -3.40 5.14 9.51
N ARG A 69 -4.73 5.09 9.39
CA ARG A 69 -5.64 5.31 10.52
C ARG A 69 -5.55 4.17 11.54
N ALA A 70 -5.48 2.92 11.08
CA ALA A 70 -5.34 1.75 11.95
C ALA A 70 -3.98 1.74 12.68
N GLY A 71 -2.89 2.11 12.01
CA GLY A 71 -1.54 2.24 12.58
C GLY A 71 -1.34 3.49 13.45
N ARG A 72 -2.28 4.45 13.42
CA ARG A 72 -2.39 5.55 14.39
C ARG A 72 -3.18 5.18 15.66
N GLY A 73 -3.70 3.95 15.75
CA GLY A 73 -4.11 3.34 17.03
C GLY A 73 -2.86 2.94 17.83
N PRO A 74 -2.95 2.84 19.18
CA PRO A 74 -1.79 2.65 20.04
C PRO A 74 -0.99 1.44 19.58
N SER A 75 0.22 1.74 19.09
CA SER A 75 1.39 0.88 18.96
C SER A 75 1.14 -0.57 19.37
N LEU A 76 0.91 -1.45 18.39
CA LEU A 76 1.26 -2.86 18.57
C LEU A 76 2.78 -2.95 18.56
N ARG A 77 3.35 -2.49 19.68
CA ARG A 77 4.68 -2.80 20.16
C ARG A 77 4.82 -4.32 20.05
N PRO A 78 5.72 -4.86 19.22
CA PRO A 78 6.05 -6.27 19.33
C PRO A 78 6.57 -6.44 20.75
N SER A 79 5.82 -7.22 21.54
CA SER A 79 6.14 -7.50 22.93
C SER A 79 7.32 -8.47 22.92
N HIS A 80 8.50 -7.92 22.66
CA HIS A 80 9.76 -8.64 22.87
C HIS A 80 10.10 -8.55 24.35
N GLN A 81 9.41 -9.32 25.20
CA GLN A 81 9.98 -9.74 26.48
C GLN A 81 9.23 -10.88 27.16
N ALA A 82 10.04 -11.79 27.69
CA ALA A 82 9.76 -12.83 28.69
C ALA A 82 9.26 -14.19 28.16
N ARG A 83 10.21 -14.98 27.65
CA ARG A 83 10.34 -16.35 28.17
C ARG A 83 11.63 -16.43 28.98
N ARG A 84 11.43 -16.57 30.30
CA ARG A 84 12.42 -17.12 31.22
C ARG A 84 12.68 -18.59 30.87
#